data_AF-A0AAP2GT31-F1
#
_entry.id   AF-A0AAP2GT31-F1
#
_cell.length_a   1.000
_cell.length_b   1.000
_cell.length_c   1.000
_cell.angle_alpha   90.00
_cell.angle_beta   90.00
_cell.angle_gamma   90.00
#
_symmetry.space_group_name_H-M   'P 1'
#
loop_
_entity.id
_entity.type
_entity.pdbx_description
1 polymer ?
#
loop_
_entity_poly.entity_id
_entity_poly.type
_entity_poly.pdbx_seq_one_letter_code
_entity_poly.pdbx_strand_id
1 'polypeptide(L)'
;MKHTIKFYAMLACLAGLAVFYSCSDDDDSPSTFTIASAMAGSKDLNGATAATEVPLDADLVVTFNTDVDESTATSSNITLKRIFDNVTVPLGFDVSGKTLTITPSSELSGGVQYLLNVGAGLKSASGVAFGAVERTFTTAGTFAPDGALAHWRFENNGNDEMGDHNADASVAITYVAGRNANAGNAASFNGTTSIMEVPNGTDFTNTDNFSISLWVNADTTAHNQGGNFVLGMAASNGFQVEMHAKDALLAAQYDVGDGATEGENTWIDGKGNLGWQGWTFSKNYGPQGLAALIHGKWMHLVFTYTASTRVGAGYVNGELAKTFDFDNWPDGAKLNAAGMKFKPQEGVGTKLAFGFINDMSSTAFEYGDYENPDTQHYKGLLDDVRIYNKTITAQEIEVMYNSEKP
;
A
#
# COMPACT_ATOMS: atom_id res chain seq x y z
N MET A 1 49.64 -71.24 -64.24
CA MET A 1 49.05 -70.66 -63.01
C MET A 1 47.74 -71.36 -62.72
N LYS A 2 47.51 -71.65 -61.45
CA LYS A 2 46.58 -72.64 -60.91
C LYS A 2 45.10 -72.35 -61.22
N HIS A 3 44.36 -73.39 -61.61
CA HIS A 3 42.91 -73.55 -61.43
C HIS A 3 42.53 -73.37 -59.93
N THR A 4 41.31 -73.06 -59.49
CA THR A 4 40.05 -73.83 -59.62
C THR A 4 38.96 -73.20 -58.71
N ILE A 5 37.68 -73.65 -58.84
CA ILE A 5 36.60 -73.79 -57.81
C ILE A 5 35.73 -72.53 -57.53
N LYS A 6 34.38 -72.51 -57.45
CA LYS A 6 33.20 -73.43 -57.51
C LYS A 6 31.94 -72.52 -57.72
N PHE A 7 30.90 -72.86 -58.51
CA PHE A 7 29.75 -73.77 -58.31
C PHE A 7 28.56 -73.24 -57.46
N TYR A 8 27.34 -73.65 -57.89
CA TYR A 8 25.95 -73.48 -57.37
C TYR A 8 25.15 -72.30 -57.97
N ALA A 9 24.07 -72.46 -58.76
CA ALA A 9 22.91 -73.37 -58.82
C ALA A 9 21.72 -73.00 -57.89
N MET A 10 20.66 -72.51 -58.55
CA MET A 10 19.23 -72.84 -58.39
C MET A 10 18.36 -72.21 -57.27
N LEU A 11 17.17 -71.79 -57.74
CA LEU A 11 15.83 -71.86 -57.12
C LEU A 11 15.31 -70.67 -56.26
N ALA A 12 14.26 -69.99 -56.75
CA ALA A 12 12.88 -70.14 -56.27
C ALA A 12 12.03 -68.89 -56.59
N CYS A 13 10.94 -69.08 -57.34
CA CYS A 13 9.83 -68.13 -57.42
C CYS A 13 9.04 -68.21 -56.11
N LEU A 14 8.82 -67.07 -55.43
CA LEU A 14 7.78 -66.93 -54.42
C LEU A 14 6.99 -65.64 -54.67
N ALA A 15 5.67 -65.80 -54.80
CA ALA A 15 4.70 -64.74 -54.94
C ALA A 15 4.69 -63.86 -53.68
N GLY A 16 4.89 -62.56 -53.85
CA GLY A 16 4.79 -61.56 -52.80
C GLY A 16 3.33 -61.24 -52.50
N LEU A 17 2.91 -61.59 -51.29
CA LEU A 17 1.68 -61.13 -50.63
C LEU A 17 1.72 -59.61 -50.50
N ALA A 18 0.72 -58.91 -51.03
CA ALA A 18 0.55 -57.47 -50.82
C ALA A 18 0.18 -57.22 -49.35
N VAL A 19 1.15 -56.77 -48.56
CA VAL A 19 0.91 -56.16 -47.25
C VAL A 19 0.51 -54.73 -47.53
N PHE A 20 -0.78 -54.42 -47.40
CA PHE A 20 -1.23 -53.04 -47.23
C PHE A 20 -0.68 -52.58 -45.88
N TYR A 21 0.43 -51.85 -45.90
CA TYR A 21 0.75 -50.90 -44.84
C TYR A 21 -0.38 -49.86 -44.85
N SER A 22 -1.34 -50.04 -43.95
CA SER A 22 -2.16 -48.95 -43.47
C SER A 22 -1.19 -47.96 -42.83
N CYS A 23 -0.82 -46.90 -43.54
CA CYS A 23 -0.38 -45.67 -42.88
C CYS A 23 -1.56 -45.26 -42.00
N SER A 24 -1.44 -45.45 -40.69
CA SER A 24 -2.20 -44.65 -39.74
C SER A 24 -1.71 -43.22 -39.94
N ASP A 25 -2.65 -42.36 -40.33
CA ASP A 25 -2.43 -40.93 -40.52
C ASP A 25 -1.69 -40.32 -39.32
N ASP A 26 -0.87 -39.35 -39.66
CA ASP A 26 0.09 -38.65 -38.83
C ASP A 26 -0.48 -38.24 -37.45
N ASP A 27 0.37 -38.43 -36.44
CA ASP A 27 0.17 -38.01 -35.06
C ASP A 27 0.12 -36.47 -35.02
N ASP A 28 -1.06 -35.89 -35.28
CA ASP A 28 -1.39 -34.46 -35.25
C ASP A 28 -1.30 -33.85 -33.82
N SER A 29 -0.66 -34.57 -32.89
CA SER A 29 -0.35 -34.09 -31.55
C SER A 29 0.55 -32.85 -31.65
N PRO A 30 0.10 -31.67 -31.18
CA PRO A 30 0.90 -30.46 -31.29
C PRO A 30 2.23 -30.63 -30.55
N SER A 31 3.33 -30.35 -31.25
CA SER A 31 4.69 -30.51 -30.72
C SER A 31 5.05 -29.46 -29.66
N THR A 32 4.22 -28.44 -29.48
CA THR A 32 4.43 -27.35 -28.53
C THR A 32 3.14 -27.02 -27.78
N PHE A 33 3.27 -26.68 -26.50
CA PHE A 33 2.18 -26.19 -25.67
C PHE A 33 2.44 -24.73 -25.28
N THR A 34 1.71 -23.80 -25.88
CA THR A 34 1.94 -22.35 -25.77
C THR A 34 0.64 -21.58 -25.52
N ILE A 35 0.76 -20.38 -24.94
CA ILE A 35 -0.36 -19.46 -24.74
C ILE A 35 -0.71 -18.81 -26.08
N ALA A 36 -1.98 -18.91 -26.47
CA ALA A 36 -2.56 -18.16 -27.59
C ALA A 36 -3.05 -16.77 -27.13
N SER A 37 -3.70 -16.69 -25.97
CA SER A 37 -4.11 -15.43 -25.33
C SER A 37 -4.23 -15.59 -23.81
N ALA A 38 -4.09 -14.49 -23.07
CA ALA A 38 -4.39 -14.44 -21.64
C ALA A 38 -5.12 -13.13 -21.35
N MET A 39 -6.33 -13.19 -20.80
CA MET A 39 -7.20 -12.03 -20.62
C MET A 39 -7.70 -11.94 -19.18
N ALA A 40 -7.89 -10.73 -18.68
CA ALA A 40 -8.67 -10.44 -17.48
C ALA A 40 -9.75 -9.42 -17.83
N GLY A 41 -11.00 -9.88 -17.98
CA GLY A 41 -12.03 -9.09 -18.66
C GLY A 41 -11.58 -8.66 -20.06
N SER A 42 -11.51 -7.35 -20.31
CA SER A 42 -11.04 -6.79 -21.59
C SER A 42 -9.53 -6.51 -21.64
N LYS A 43 -8.76 -6.86 -20.60
CA LYS A 43 -7.33 -6.55 -20.49
C LYS A 43 -6.49 -7.74 -20.95
N ASP A 44 -5.58 -7.49 -21.89
CA ASP A 44 -4.63 -8.50 -22.37
C ASP A 44 -3.43 -8.61 -21.42
N LEU A 45 -3.30 -9.77 -20.78
CA LEU A 45 -2.20 -10.11 -19.88
C LEU A 45 -1.00 -10.70 -20.60
N ASN A 46 -1.09 -11.00 -21.89
CA ASN A 46 -0.02 -11.62 -22.69
C ASN A 46 0.69 -10.62 -23.62
N GLY A 47 0.39 -9.32 -23.49
CA GLY A 47 1.03 -8.26 -24.24
C GLY A 47 2.51 -8.05 -23.90
N ALA A 48 3.21 -7.25 -24.70
CA ALA A 48 4.62 -6.89 -24.49
C ALA A 48 4.86 -6.04 -23.24
N THR A 49 3.81 -5.35 -22.76
CA THR A 49 3.82 -4.52 -21.55
C THR A 49 2.79 -5.07 -20.57
N ALA A 50 3.10 -5.01 -19.27
CA ALA A 50 2.18 -5.41 -18.22
C ALA A 50 0.85 -4.64 -18.32
N ALA A 51 -0.27 -5.35 -18.16
CA ALA A 51 -1.59 -4.74 -18.17
C ALA A 51 -1.81 -3.84 -16.95
N THR A 52 -2.58 -2.78 -17.12
CA THR A 52 -3.04 -1.89 -16.04
C THR A 52 -4.55 -1.74 -16.05
N GLU A 53 -5.10 -1.27 -14.93
CA GLU A 53 -6.54 -1.15 -14.71
C GLU A 53 -7.26 -2.50 -14.89
N VAL A 54 -6.66 -3.59 -14.42
CA VAL A 54 -7.30 -4.91 -14.40
C VAL A 54 -8.45 -4.89 -13.37
N PRO A 55 -9.68 -5.29 -13.73
CA PRO A 55 -10.79 -5.32 -12.78
C PRO A 55 -10.50 -6.23 -11.59
N LEU A 56 -11.01 -5.85 -10.41
CA LEU A 56 -10.67 -6.51 -9.13
C LEU A 56 -11.31 -7.91 -8.99
N ASP A 57 -12.41 -8.13 -9.70
CA ASP A 57 -13.23 -9.34 -9.70
C ASP A 57 -13.06 -10.18 -10.99
N ALA A 58 -12.13 -9.81 -11.86
CA ALA A 58 -11.96 -10.49 -13.14
C ALA A 58 -11.37 -11.90 -12.98
N ASP A 59 -12.02 -12.87 -13.60
CA ASP A 59 -11.38 -14.14 -13.94
C ASP A 59 -10.21 -13.91 -14.90
N LEU A 60 -9.12 -14.66 -14.70
CA LEU A 60 -7.98 -14.69 -15.61
C LEU A 60 -8.15 -15.87 -16.57
N VAL A 61 -8.48 -15.59 -17.82
CA VAL A 61 -8.79 -16.59 -18.84
C VAL A 61 -7.58 -16.77 -19.76
N VAL A 62 -6.95 -17.94 -19.70
CA VAL A 62 -5.81 -18.32 -20.54
C VAL A 62 -6.25 -19.33 -21.59
N THR A 63 -6.10 -18.98 -22.86
CA THR A 63 -6.35 -19.88 -23.99
C THR A 63 -5.04 -20.34 -24.57
N PHE A 64 -4.89 -21.65 -24.76
CA PHE A 64 -3.70 -22.29 -25.31
C PHE A 64 -3.91 -22.73 -26.76
N ASN A 65 -2.82 -23.12 -27.44
CA ASN A 65 -2.89 -23.64 -28.81
C ASN A 65 -3.48 -25.07 -28.89
N THR A 66 -3.47 -25.82 -27.79
CA THR A 66 -3.97 -27.19 -27.64
C THR A 66 -4.76 -27.39 -26.36
N ASP A 67 -5.51 -28.48 -26.26
CA ASP A 67 -6.31 -28.81 -25.08
C ASP A 67 -5.42 -29.03 -23.86
N VAL A 68 -5.90 -28.60 -22.70
CA VAL A 68 -5.19 -28.65 -21.41
C VAL A 68 -5.56 -29.94 -20.66
N ASP A 69 -4.59 -30.56 -20.01
CA ASP A 69 -4.84 -31.64 -19.04
C ASP A 69 -5.31 -31.04 -17.71
N GLU A 70 -6.63 -31.11 -17.47
CA GLU A 70 -7.31 -30.60 -16.28
C GLU A 70 -6.66 -31.08 -14.98
N SER A 71 -6.18 -32.32 -14.92
CA SER A 71 -5.57 -32.87 -13.70
C SER A 71 -4.26 -32.17 -13.31
N THR A 72 -3.64 -31.45 -14.23
CA THR A 72 -2.41 -30.67 -14.01
C THR A 72 -2.66 -29.19 -13.73
N ALA A 73 -3.88 -28.69 -13.91
CA ALA A 73 -4.26 -27.31 -13.59
C ALA A 73 -4.52 -27.17 -12.08
N THR A 74 -3.43 -27.10 -11.31
CA THR A 74 -3.47 -27.05 -9.84
C THR A 74 -2.65 -25.90 -9.29
N SER A 75 -2.82 -25.58 -8.01
CA SER A 75 -2.04 -24.56 -7.30
C SER A 75 -0.55 -24.88 -7.18
N SER A 76 -0.13 -26.12 -7.48
CA SER A 76 1.29 -26.47 -7.60
C SER A 76 1.93 -25.98 -8.89
N ASN A 77 1.12 -25.76 -9.93
CA ASN A 77 1.57 -25.35 -11.25
C ASN A 77 1.14 -23.92 -11.60
N ILE A 78 0.09 -23.39 -10.98
CA ILE A 78 -0.44 -22.07 -11.28
C ILE A 78 -0.57 -21.29 -9.99
N THR A 79 0.08 -20.13 -9.91
CA THR A 79 0.00 -19.26 -8.72
C THR A 79 -0.20 -17.81 -9.13
N LEU A 80 -0.89 -17.06 -8.28
CA LEU A 80 -1.02 -15.62 -8.38
C LEU A 80 -0.49 -15.03 -7.08
N LYS A 81 0.52 -14.16 -7.16
CA LYS A 81 1.12 -13.52 -5.98
C LYS A 81 0.98 -12.01 -6.05
N ARG A 82 0.57 -11.40 -4.94
CA ARG A 82 0.66 -9.96 -4.75
C ARG A 82 2.12 -9.60 -4.51
N ILE A 83 2.66 -8.68 -5.28
CA ILE A 83 4.13 -8.51 -5.36
C ILE A 83 4.72 -7.88 -4.09
N PHE A 84 4.04 -6.90 -3.49
CA PHE A 84 4.66 -6.10 -2.43
C PHE A 84 4.87 -6.86 -1.11
N ASP A 85 4.06 -7.88 -0.84
CA ASP A 85 4.13 -8.71 0.37
C ASP A 85 4.29 -10.21 0.09
N ASN A 86 4.36 -10.59 -1.18
CA ASN A 86 4.44 -11.98 -1.64
C ASN A 86 3.27 -12.87 -1.20
N VAL A 87 2.12 -12.28 -0.84
CA VAL A 87 0.93 -13.06 -0.47
C VAL A 87 0.39 -13.79 -1.70
N THR A 88 0.26 -15.11 -1.59
CA THR A 88 -0.36 -15.95 -2.61
C THR A 88 -1.88 -15.81 -2.52
N VAL A 89 -2.52 -15.47 -3.64
CA VAL A 89 -3.97 -15.42 -3.77
C VAL A 89 -4.50 -16.85 -3.95
N PRO A 90 -5.50 -17.29 -3.16
CA PRO A 90 -6.17 -18.57 -3.40
C PRO A 90 -6.95 -18.54 -4.72
N LEU A 91 -6.84 -19.61 -5.51
CA LEU A 91 -7.39 -19.70 -6.86
C LEU A 91 -8.28 -20.95 -7.03
N GLY A 92 -9.38 -20.78 -7.77
CA GLY A 92 -10.10 -21.86 -8.44
C GLY A 92 -9.64 -22.01 -9.89
N PHE A 93 -9.76 -23.23 -10.43
CA PHE A 93 -9.38 -23.56 -11.80
C PHE A 93 -10.54 -24.31 -12.48
N ASP A 94 -10.86 -23.89 -13.70
CA ASP A 94 -11.80 -24.58 -14.58
C ASP A 94 -11.18 -24.74 -15.97
N VAL A 95 -11.22 -25.96 -16.52
CA VAL A 95 -10.62 -26.27 -17.82
C VAL A 95 -11.70 -26.71 -18.80
N SER A 96 -11.76 -26.03 -19.94
CA SER A 96 -12.65 -26.37 -21.06
C SER A 96 -11.87 -26.41 -22.37
N GLY A 97 -11.44 -27.62 -22.75
CA GLY A 97 -10.59 -27.84 -23.92
C GLY A 97 -9.28 -27.06 -23.82
N LYS A 98 -9.11 -26.06 -24.69
CA LYS A 98 -7.92 -25.17 -24.74
C LYS A 98 -7.93 -24.04 -23.72
N THR A 99 -9.01 -23.87 -22.97
CA THR A 99 -9.20 -22.71 -22.10
C THR A 99 -9.06 -23.12 -20.65
N LEU A 100 -8.22 -22.39 -19.92
CA LEU A 100 -8.10 -22.43 -18.47
C LEU A 100 -8.64 -21.12 -17.92
N THR A 101 -9.69 -21.20 -17.12
CA THR A 101 -10.22 -20.09 -16.32
C THR A 101 -9.63 -20.17 -14.92
N ILE A 102 -9.00 -19.08 -14.48
CA ILE A 102 -8.40 -18.96 -13.15
C ILE A 102 -9.20 -17.92 -12.38
N THR A 103 -9.84 -18.33 -11.30
CA THR A 103 -10.75 -17.48 -10.51
C THR A 103 -10.14 -17.16 -9.15
N PRO A 104 -9.76 -15.91 -8.85
CA PRO A 104 -9.45 -15.49 -7.49
C PRO A 104 -10.59 -15.82 -6.53
N SER A 105 -10.29 -16.42 -5.38
CA SER A 105 -11.32 -16.80 -4.39
C SER A 105 -11.93 -15.61 -3.64
N SER A 106 -11.33 -14.44 -3.77
CA SER A 106 -11.79 -13.16 -3.24
C SER A 106 -11.41 -12.06 -4.22
N GLU A 107 -12.08 -10.92 -4.12
CA GLU A 107 -11.71 -9.70 -4.84
C GLU A 107 -10.23 -9.35 -4.60
N LEU A 108 -9.55 -8.95 -5.67
CA LEU A 108 -8.15 -8.52 -5.62
C LEU A 108 -8.05 -7.11 -5.03
N SER A 109 -6.94 -6.83 -4.34
CA SER A 109 -6.68 -5.47 -3.86
C SER A 109 -6.50 -4.51 -5.02
N GLY A 110 -7.08 -3.31 -4.93
CA GLY A 110 -6.94 -2.26 -5.94
C GLY A 110 -5.55 -1.63 -5.96
N GLY A 111 -5.15 -1.11 -7.12
CA GLY A 111 -3.92 -0.32 -7.29
C GLY A 111 -2.60 -1.06 -7.03
N VAL A 112 -2.59 -2.40 -7.00
CA VAL A 112 -1.38 -3.19 -6.71
C VAL A 112 -0.99 -4.11 -7.87
N GLN A 113 0.28 -4.50 -7.89
CA GLN A 113 0.81 -5.44 -8.87
C GLN A 113 0.67 -6.89 -8.41
N TYR A 114 0.29 -7.74 -9.35
CA TYR A 114 0.24 -9.19 -9.20
C TYR A 114 1.14 -9.88 -10.22
N LEU A 115 1.71 -11.02 -9.82
CA LEU A 115 2.49 -11.93 -10.65
C LEU A 115 1.70 -13.23 -10.82
N LEU A 116 1.21 -13.48 -12.03
CA LEU A 116 0.68 -14.77 -12.46
C LEU A 116 1.84 -15.64 -12.95
N ASN A 117 2.05 -16.79 -12.32
CA ASN A 117 2.99 -17.81 -12.74
C ASN A 117 2.21 -19.03 -13.25
N VAL A 118 2.49 -19.44 -14.49
CA VAL A 118 2.04 -20.70 -15.09
C VAL A 118 3.26 -21.58 -15.31
N GLY A 119 3.45 -22.57 -14.45
CA GLY A 119 4.65 -23.39 -14.35
C GLY A 119 4.71 -24.55 -15.34
N ALA A 120 5.90 -25.14 -15.47
CA ALA A 120 6.19 -26.21 -16.43
C ALA A 120 5.53 -27.57 -16.10
N GLY A 121 4.91 -27.69 -14.92
CA GLY A 121 4.14 -28.89 -14.56
C GLY A 121 2.74 -28.94 -15.18
N LEU A 122 2.24 -27.82 -15.73
CA LEU A 122 1.02 -27.82 -16.54
C LEU A 122 1.28 -28.61 -17.84
N LYS A 123 0.32 -29.43 -18.25
CA LYS A 123 0.42 -30.22 -19.48
C LYS A 123 -0.77 -30.00 -20.39
N SER A 124 -0.55 -30.24 -21.67
CA SER A 124 -1.63 -30.46 -22.62
C SER A 124 -2.25 -31.85 -22.44
N ALA A 125 -3.45 -32.07 -22.97
CA ALA A 125 -4.14 -33.36 -22.94
C ALA A 125 -3.36 -34.50 -23.63
N SER A 126 -2.44 -34.17 -24.57
CA SER A 126 -1.52 -35.14 -25.20
C SER A 126 -0.24 -35.38 -24.39
N GLY A 127 -0.11 -34.77 -23.21
CA GLY A 127 1.01 -34.96 -22.28
C GLY A 127 2.23 -34.07 -22.51
N VAL A 128 2.18 -33.14 -23.48
CA VAL A 128 3.27 -32.16 -23.71
C VAL A 128 3.30 -31.15 -22.57
N ALA A 129 4.46 -31.00 -21.93
CA ALA A 129 4.67 -30.06 -20.84
C ALA A 129 4.68 -28.61 -21.32
N PHE A 130 4.16 -27.71 -20.50
CA PHE A 130 4.18 -26.27 -20.74
C PHE A 130 5.59 -25.71 -20.52
N GLY A 131 5.99 -24.70 -21.30
CA GLY A 131 7.16 -23.90 -20.98
C GLY A 131 6.77 -22.84 -19.96
N ALA A 132 7.34 -22.87 -18.75
CA ALA A 132 6.93 -21.97 -17.67
C ALA A 132 6.96 -20.48 -18.08
N VAL A 133 5.95 -19.73 -17.67
CA VAL A 133 5.77 -18.32 -17.99
C VAL A 133 5.31 -17.52 -16.78
N GLU A 134 5.80 -16.30 -16.69
CA GLU A 134 5.33 -15.28 -15.75
C GLU A 134 4.70 -14.11 -16.49
N ARG A 135 3.62 -13.57 -15.92
CA ARG A 135 2.93 -12.34 -16.36
C ARG A 135 2.67 -11.45 -15.16
N THR A 136 2.93 -10.16 -15.32
CA THR A 136 2.56 -9.16 -14.32
C THR A 136 1.42 -8.29 -14.81
N PHE A 137 0.59 -7.84 -13.88
CA PHE A 137 -0.44 -6.84 -14.15
C PHE A 137 -0.72 -5.99 -12.90
N THR A 138 -1.31 -4.82 -13.11
CA THR A 138 -1.76 -3.92 -12.04
C THR A 138 -3.28 -3.83 -12.05
N THR A 139 -3.89 -4.03 -10.89
CA THR A 139 -5.33 -3.87 -10.69
C THR A 139 -5.75 -2.40 -10.76
N ALA A 140 -7.01 -2.15 -11.10
CA ALA A 140 -7.58 -0.80 -11.11
C ALA A 140 -7.67 -0.19 -9.71
N GLY A 141 -7.87 1.13 -9.63
CA GLY A 141 -8.10 1.84 -8.37
C GLY A 141 -6.83 2.09 -7.55
N THR A 142 -7.01 2.26 -6.24
CA THR A 142 -5.94 2.62 -5.30
C THR A 142 -5.80 1.58 -4.20
N PHE A 143 -4.66 1.60 -3.52
CA PHE A 143 -4.35 0.72 -2.41
C PHE A 143 -4.35 1.48 -1.08
N ALA A 144 -5.04 0.94 -0.09
CA ALA A 144 -4.86 1.31 1.31
C ALA A 144 -4.71 0.03 2.15
N PRO A 145 -3.89 0.02 3.20
CA PRO A 145 -3.79 -1.10 4.13
C PRO A 145 -5.14 -1.39 4.80
N ASP A 146 -5.44 -2.67 4.97
CA ASP A 146 -6.64 -3.10 5.70
C ASP A 146 -6.55 -2.73 7.20
N GLY A 147 -7.73 -2.57 7.81
CA GLY A 147 -7.87 -2.34 9.25
C GLY A 147 -7.67 -0.89 9.68
N ALA A 148 -7.98 0.07 8.80
CA ALA A 148 -8.13 1.47 9.21
C ALA A 148 -9.24 1.56 10.27
N LEU A 149 -8.98 2.29 11.34
CA LEU A 149 -9.98 2.62 12.34
C LEU A 149 -10.91 3.74 11.84
N ALA A 150 -10.34 4.71 11.11
CA ALA A 150 -11.07 5.80 10.49
C ALA A 150 -10.39 6.24 9.18
N HIS A 151 -11.18 6.74 8.23
CA HIS A 151 -10.74 7.28 6.94
C HIS A 151 -11.62 8.45 6.51
N TRP A 152 -11.04 9.64 6.42
CA TRP A 152 -11.72 10.83 5.90
C TRP A 152 -11.21 11.17 4.50
N ARG A 153 -12.11 11.07 3.52
CA ARG A 153 -11.85 11.42 2.12
C ARG A 153 -12.16 12.87 1.77
N PHE A 154 -12.91 13.57 2.63
CA PHE A 154 -13.33 14.96 2.41
C PHE A 154 -14.13 15.21 1.12
N GLU A 155 -15.01 14.26 0.77
CA GLU A 155 -15.90 14.35 -0.40
C GLU A 155 -17.11 15.26 -0.16
N ASN A 156 -16.85 16.55 0.08
CA ASN A 156 -17.82 17.59 0.44
C ASN A 156 -18.46 17.40 1.83
N ASN A 157 -17.86 16.59 2.68
CA ASN A 157 -18.30 16.36 4.05
C ASN A 157 -17.10 15.96 4.93
N GLY A 158 -17.33 15.80 6.24
CA GLY A 158 -16.35 15.30 7.22
C GLY A 158 -16.66 13.88 7.67
N ASN A 159 -17.28 13.06 6.81
CA ASN A 159 -17.65 11.71 7.17
C ASN A 159 -16.44 10.78 7.16
N ASP A 160 -16.49 9.81 8.06
CA ASP A 160 -15.57 8.69 8.12
C ASP A 160 -16.14 7.53 7.28
N GLU A 161 -15.34 7.01 6.36
CA GLU A 161 -15.69 5.88 5.49
C GLU A 161 -15.72 4.54 6.25
N MET A 162 -15.15 4.48 7.46
CA MET A 162 -15.19 3.30 8.34
C MET A 162 -16.43 3.30 9.25
N GLY A 163 -17.05 4.47 9.46
CA GLY A 163 -18.42 4.64 9.92
C GLY A 163 -18.62 5.19 11.35
N ASP A 164 -17.58 5.20 12.19
CA ASP A 164 -17.72 5.47 13.64
C ASP A 164 -17.13 6.82 14.08
N HIS A 165 -16.44 7.54 13.18
CA HIS A 165 -15.73 8.79 13.51
C HIS A 165 -16.09 9.96 12.58
N ASN A 166 -17.38 10.12 12.27
CA ASN A 166 -17.88 11.27 11.50
C ASN A 166 -17.67 12.59 12.26
N ALA A 167 -17.29 13.65 11.55
CA ALA A 167 -17.20 14.98 12.13
C ALA A 167 -18.55 15.49 12.64
N ASP A 168 -18.58 16.03 13.86
CA ASP A 168 -19.78 16.60 14.48
C ASP A 168 -19.81 18.14 14.42
N ALA A 169 -18.67 18.75 14.07
CA ALA A 169 -18.56 20.19 13.78
C ALA A 169 -17.67 20.44 12.57
N SER A 170 -18.03 21.43 11.76
CA SER A 170 -17.22 21.93 10.65
C SER A 170 -17.44 23.43 10.52
N VAL A 171 -16.40 24.21 10.77
CA VAL A 171 -16.42 25.68 10.74
C VAL A 171 -15.50 26.13 9.62
N ALA A 172 -16.03 26.99 8.73
CA ALA A 172 -15.25 27.61 7.65
C ALA A 172 -14.45 26.61 6.77
N ILE A 173 -14.93 25.36 6.62
CA ILE A 173 -14.37 24.39 5.69
C ILE A 173 -14.98 24.61 4.31
N THR A 174 -14.14 24.60 3.28
CA THR A 174 -14.57 24.53 1.88
C THR A 174 -13.93 23.32 1.22
N TYR A 175 -14.44 22.92 0.06
CA TYR A 175 -13.93 21.75 -0.68
C TYR A 175 -13.49 22.17 -2.08
N VAL A 176 -12.35 21.65 -2.51
CA VAL A 176 -11.75 21.92 -3.82
C VAL A 176 -11.33 20.60 -4.47
N ALA A 177 -10.93 20.63 -5.75
CA ALA A 177 -10.40 19.44 -6.40
C ALA A 177 -9.19 18.87 -5.61
N GLY A 178 -9.19 17.56 -5.42
CA GLY A 178 -8.13 16.82 -4.74
C GLY A 178 -6.86 16.74 -5.57
N ARG A 179 -5.94 15.89 -5.11
CA ARG A 179 -4.59 15.78 -5.68
C ARG A 179 -4.52 15.26 -7.12
N ASN A 180 -5.52 14.51 -7.56
CA ASN A 180 -5.72 14.04 -8.93
C ASN A 180 -7.22 13.74 -9.17
N ALA A 181 -7.58 13.30 -10.37
CA ALA A 181 -8.98 13.03 -10.73
C ALA A 181 -9.61 11.88 -9.93
N ASN A 182 -8.82 10.87 -9.53
CA ASN A 182 -9.31 9.71 -8.78
C ASN A 182 -9.52 10.02 -7.29
N ALA A 183 -8.80 11.01 -6.77
CA ALA A 183 -8.89 11.45 -5.38
C ALA A 183 -10.17 12.27 -5.06
N GLY A 184 -10.90 12.74 -6.07
CA GLY A 184 -12.13 13.49 -5.84
C GLY A 184 -11.87 14.90 -5.28
N ASN A 185 -12.39 15.19 -4.08
CA ASN A 185 -12.27 16.51 -3.44
C ASN A 185 -11.36 16.48 -2.21
N ALA A 186 -10.77 17.62 -1.88
CA ALA A 186 -10.00 17.84 -0.67
C ALA A 186 -10.63 18.94 0.18
N ALA A 187 -10.48 18.84 1.50
CA ALA A 187 -10.87 19.90 2.43
C ALA A 187 -9.84 21.04 2.42
N SER A 188 -10.31 22.28 2.35
CA SER A 188 -9.50 23.49 2.36
C SER A 188 -9.64 24.25 3.67
N PHE A 189 -8.50 24.58 4.25
CA PHE A 189 -8.35 25.26 5.53
C PHE A 189 -7.69 26.63 5.34
N ASN A 190 -8.24 27.65 5.99
CA ASN A 190 -7.89 29.05 5.79
C ASN A 190 -6.72 29.55 6.66
N GLY A 191 -6.25 28.77 7.62
CA GLY A 191 -5.18 29.16 8.55
C GLY A 191 -5.60 30.04 9.72
N THR A 192 -6.91 30.28 9.90
CA THR A 192 -7.42 31.13 11.00
C THR A 192 -8.58 30.50 11.77
N THR A 193 -9.65 30.09 11.08
CA THR A 193 -10.91 29.64 11.70
C THR A 193 -11.42 28.31 11.14
N SER A 194 -10.80 27.78 10.10
CA SER A 194 -11.20 26.52 9.48
C SER A 194 -10.87 25.35 10.40
N ILE A 195 -11.88 24.77 11.05
CA ILE A 195 -11.73 23.59 11.90
C ILE A 195 -12.81 22.56 11.57
N MET A 196 -12.43 21.29 11.65
CA MET A 196 -13.38 20.17 11.65
C MET A 196 -13.09 19.30 12.86
N GLU A 197 -14.12 19.02 13.67
CA GLU A 197 -13.99 18.23 14.89
C GLU A 197 -14.66 16.87 14.76
N VAL A 198 -13.96 15.85 15.24
CA VAL A 198 -14.40 14.47 15.27
C VAL A 198 -14.50 14.02 16.74
N PRO A 199 -15.67 13.53 17.19
CA PRO A 199 -15.85 13.04 18.54
C PRO A 199 -15.02 11.78 18.82
N ASN A 200 -14.94 11.39 20.09
CA ASN A 200 -14.27 10.15 20.53
C ASN A 200 -12.78 10.05 20.14
N GLY A 201 -12.05 11.17 20.10
CA GLY A 201 -10.64 11.17 19.69
C GLY A 201 -9.75 10.24 20.52
N THR A 202 -10.14 9.92 21.76
CA THR A 202 -9.39 9.00 22.64
C THR A 202 -9.25 7.59 22.08
N ASP A 203 -10.07 7.22 21.09
CA ASP A 203 -9.98 5.94 20.37
C ASP A 203 -8.66 5.83 19.57
N PHE A 204 -8.07 6.97 19.20
CA PHE A 204 -6.81 7.07 18.45
C PHE A 204 -5.55 7.09 19.34
N THR A 205 -5.70 7.20 20.66
CA THR A 205 -4.59 7.52 21.58
C THR A 205 -4.48 6.58 22.77
N ASN A 206 -5.14 5.43 22.74
CA ASN A 206 -5.01 4.39 23.77
C ASN A 206 -4.68 3.06 23.09
N THR A 207 -3.53 3.01 22.44
CA THR A 207 -3.14 1.90 21.57
C THR A 207 -1.66 1.57 21.73
N ASP A 208 -1.33 0.29 21.66
CA ASP A 208 0.05 -0.18 21.67
C ASP A 208 0.76 0.26 20.37
N ASN A 209 0.13 -0.01 19.22
CA ASN A 209 0.68 0.34 17.91
C ASN A 209 -0.18 1.42 17.25
N PHE A 210 0.45 2.29 16.48
CA PHE A 210 -0.24 3.42 15.85
C PHE A 210 0.30 3.66 14.46
N SER A 211 -0.59 4.01 13.53
CA SER A 211 -0.20 4.66 12.28
C SER A 211 -1.19 5.75 11.89
N ILE A 212 -0.69 6.82 11.30
CA ILE A 212 -1.49 7.85 10.63
C ILE A 212 -0.91 8.12 9.25
N SER A 213 -1.79 8.19 8.24
CA SER A 213 -1.48 8.55 6.86
C SER A 213 -2.32 9.74 6.46
N LEU A 214 -1.75 10.70 5.73
CA LEU A 214 -2.47 11.84 5.19
C LEU A 214 -1.84 12.36 3.90
N TRP A 215 -2.68 12.81 2.98
CA TRP A 215 -2.25 13.71 1.91
C TRP A 215 -2.42 15.15 2.36
N VAL A 216 -1.34 15.91 2.24
CA VAL A 216 -1.26 17.28 2.76
C VAL A 216 -0.66 18.21 1.72
N ASN A 217 -1.24 19.40 1.58
CA ASN A 217 -0.68 20.49 0.77
C ASN A 217 -0.76 21.79 1.56
N ALA A 218 0.36 22.23 2.13
CA ALA A 218 0.39 23.43 2.94
C ALA A 218 0.84 24.68 2.20
N ASP A 219 0.19 25.78 2.54
CA ASP A 219 0.73 27.13 2.38
C ASP A 219 1.58 27.50 3.60
N THR A 220 2.86 27.10 3.57
CA THR A 220 3.82 27.46 4.62
C THR A 220 4.40 28.87 4.48
N THR A 221 3.95 29.66 3.49
CA THR A 221 4.38 31.07 3.33
C THR A 221 3.58 32.02 4.21
N ALA A 222 2.37 31.62 4.59
CA ALA A 222 1.49 32.40 5.47
C ALA A 222 1.96 32.39 6.94
N HIS A 223 2.74 31.39 7.37
CA HIS A 223 3.11 31.18 8.77
C HIS A 223 4.63 31.34 8.97
N ASN A 224 5.09 32.59 9.01
CA ASN A 224 6.50 32.98 9.11
C ASN A 224 7.19 32.65 10.46
N GLN A 225 6.49 32.02 11.41
CA GLN A 225 6.94 31.84 12.80
C GLN A 225 7.03 30.38 13.28
N GLY A 226 7.10 29.39 12.37
CA GLY A 226 7.57 28.05 12.72
C GLY A 226 6.52 27.05 13.23
N GLY A 227 5.27 27.13 12.73
CA GLY A 227 4.21 26.14 12.98
C GLY A 227 3.22 26.06 11.82
N ASN A 228 2.69 24.86 11.55
CA ASN A 228 1.47 24.65 10.76
C ASN A 228 0.76 23.42 11.33
N PHE A 229 -0.22 23.67 12.19
CA PHE A 229 -0.94 22.70 13.00
C PHE A 229 -1.96 21.95 12.16
N VAL A 230 -1.53 20.87 11.51
CA VAL A 230 -2.31 20.17 10.48
C VAL A 230 -3.55 19.51 11.08
N LEU A 231 -3.35 18.70 12.13
CA LEU A 231 -4.39 18.03 12.87
C LEU A 231 -3.85 17.56 14.22
N GLY A 232 -4.73 17.29 15.19
CA GLY A 232 -4.34 16.68 16.44
C GLY A 232 -5.50 16.45 17.39
N MET A 233 -5.25 15.63 18.40
CA MET A 233 -6.14 15.44 19.53
C MET A 233 -5.38 15.81 20.80
N ALA A 234 -5.94 16.74 21.58
CA ALA A 234 -5.43 17.14 22.89
C ALA A 234 -3.99 17.69 22.91
N ALA A 235 -3.47 18.21 21.79
CA ALA A 235 -2.14 18.80 21.67
C ALA A 235 -1.04 17.95 22.37
N SER A 236 -0.22 18.55 23.26
CA SER A 236 0.83 17.86 24.02
C SER A 236 0.34 16.77 24.98
N ASN A 237 -0.97 16.63 25.17
CA ASN A 237 -1.58 15.61 26.03
C ASN A 237 -2.10 14.41 25.22
N GLY A 238 -2.11 14.47 23.89
CA GLY A 238 -2.48 13.36 23.01
C GLY A 238 -1.49 13.23 21.88
N PHE A 239 -1.88 13.63 20.67
CA PHE A 239 -0.98 13.70 19.54
C PHE A 239 -1.31 14.86 18.61
N GLN A 240 -0.32 15.29 17.85
CA GLN A 240 -0.47 16.30 16.81
C GLN A 240 0.47 16.06 15.65
N VAL A 241 -0.02 16.33 14.44
CA VAL A 241 0.79 16.40 13.22
C VAL A 241 1.01 17.87 12.88
N GLU A 242 2.27 18.24 12.70
CA GLU A 242 2.68 19.59 12.30
C GLU A 242 3.51 19.54 11.02
N MET A 243 3.40 20.58 10.20
CA MET A 243 4.20 20.70 8.97
C MET A 243 4.76 22.11 8.76
N HIS A 244 6.02 22.29 9.09
CA HIS A 244 6.73 23.55 8.94
C HIS A 244 7.23 23.78 7.51
N ALA A 245 7.79 24.95 7.25
CA ALA A 245 8.39 25.26 5.94
C ALA A 245 9.53 24.31 5.55
N LYS A 246 10.13 23.57 6.49
CA LYS A 246 11.35 22.77 6.25
C LYS A 246 11.35 21.40 6.91
N ASP A 247 10.32 21.05 7.65
CA ASP A 247 10.23 19.81 8.43
C ASP A 247 8.76 19.49 8.75
N ALA A 248 8.52 18.26 9.17
CA ALA A 248 7.20 17.79 9.61
C ALA A 248 7.36 16.85 10.80
N LEU A 249 6.36 16.76 11.67
CA LEU A 249 6.46 15.88 12.84
C LEU A 249 5.10 15.32 13.27
N LEU A 250 5.16 14.14 13.89
CA LEU A 250 4.14 13.67 14.81
C LEU A 250 4.69 13.86 16.23
N ALA A 251 4.07 14.73 17.03
CA ALA A 251 4.28 14.77 18.47
C ALA A 251 3.21 13.91 19.13
N ALA A 252 3.61 13.06 20.08
CA ALA A 252 2.70 12.13 20.73
C ALA A 252 3.08 11.90 22.21
N GLN A 253 2.08 11.64 23.04
CA GLN A 253 2.24 11.13 24.39
C GLN A 253 2.27 9.61 24.39
N TYR A 254 3.17 9.04 25.19
CA TYR A 254 3.37 7.61 25.34
C TYR A 254 3.19 7.18 26.79
N ASP A 255 2.57 6.02 27.02
CA ASP A 255 2.56 5.35 28.32
C ASP A 255 3.98 4.90 28.68
N VAL A 256 4.44 5.27 29.87
CA VAL A 256 5.76 4.90 30.41
C VAL A 256 5.67 4.11 31.71
N GLY A 257 4.49 3.57 32.02
CA GLY A 257 4.23 2.78 33.22
C GLY A 257 3.78 3.60 34.42
N ASP A 258 3.26 2.90 35.43
CA ASP A 258 2.79 3.47 36.71
C ASP A 258 1.77 4.62 36.58
N GLY A 259 1.01 4.63 35.48
CA GLY A 259 0.03 5.67 35.16
C GLY A 259 0.64 7.00 34.70
N ALA A 260 1.94 7.03 34.39
CA ALA A 260 2.65 8.19 33.86
C ALA A 260 2.73 8.16 32.32
N THR A 261 2.92 9.33 31.73
CA THR A 261 3.08 9.50 30.28
C THR A 261 4.22 10.47 29.97
N GLU A 262 4.96 10.23 28.90
CA GLU A 262 6.03 11.10 28.40
C GLU A 262 5.83 11.43 26.92
N GLY A 263 6.22 12.64 26.51
CA GLY A 263 6.06 13.12 25.14
C GLY A 263 7.28 12.87 24.28
N GLU A 264 7.08 12.50 23.02
CA GLU A 264 8.16 12.39 22.04
C GLU A 264 7.71 12.72 20.61
N ASN A 265 8.65 13.20 19.80
CA ASN A 265 8.40 13.64 18.44
C ASN A 265 9.06 12.72 17.42
N THR A 266 8.27 12.16 16.52
CA THR A 266 8.78 11.64 15.24
C THR A 266 9.04 12.82 14.30
N TRP A 267 10.18 13.49 14.47
CA TRP A 267 10.45 14.76 13.78
C TRP A 267 11.27 14.62 12.50
N ILE A 268 10.66 14.69 11.32
CA ILE A 268 11.35 14.65 10.02
C ILE A 268 12.04 15.99 9.73
N ASP A 269 13.30 16.11 10.17
CA ASP A 269 14.13 17.33 10.01
C ASP A 269 14.63 17.58 8.58
N GLY A 270 14.65 16.53 7.75
CA GLY A 270 15.03 16.55 6.34
C GLY A 270 16.51 16.85 6.05
N LYS A 271 17.38 16.89 7.07
CA LYS A 271 18.80 17.26 6.96
C LYS A 271 19.76 16.10 7.16
N GLY A 272 19.27 14.89 7.42
CA GLY A 272 20.12 13.75 7.75
C GLY A 272 20.79 13.87 9.12
N ASN A 273 20.22 14.66 10.05
CA ASN A 273 20.78 14.83 11.38
C ASN A 273 20.44 13.61 12.24
N LEU A 274 21.47 13.01 12.86
CA LEU A 274 21.36 11.96 13.89
C LEU A 274 21.80 12.45 15.27
N GLY A 275 22.09 13.75 15.42
CA GLY A 275 22.71 14.34 16.61
C GLY A 275 21.87 14.31 17.89
N TRP A 276 20.75 13.60 17.90
CA TRP A 276 19.92 13.37 19.08
C TRP A 276 19.83 11.86 19.35
N GLN A 277 20.07 11.48 20.60
CA GLN A 277 20.44 10.12 21.02
C GLN A 277 19.43 9.01 20.67
N GLY A 278 18.15 9.33 20.53
CA GLY A 278 17.13 8.37 20.13
C GLY A 278 16.97 8.20 18.63
N TRP A 279 17.52 9.09 17.79
CA TRP A 279 17.33 9.04 16.34
C TRP A 279 18.22 7.98 15.69
N THR A 280 17.60 7.02 15.02
CA THR A 280 18.28 5.88 14.39
C THR A 280 18.40 6.01 12.87
N PHE A 281 17.59 6.86 12.25
CA PHE A 281 17.66 7.20 10.83
C PHE A 281 17.17 8.63 10.60
N SER A 282 17.82 9.38 9.72
CA SER A 282 17.32 10.65 9.18
C SER A 282 17.69 10.76 7.71
N LYS A 283 16.73 11.07 6.86
CA LYS A 283 16.95 11.29 5.45
C LYS A 283 17.41 12.71 5.17
N ASN A 284 18.44 12.83 4.35
CA ASN A 284 18.94 14.10 3.84
C ASN A 284 18.33 14.38 2.46
N TYR A 285 17.52 15.42 2.33
CA TYR A 285 16.90 15.85 1.07
C TYR A 285 17.76 16.88 0.30
N GLY A 286 19.04 17.00 0.65
CA GLY A 286 19.97 17.93 0.05
C GLY A 286 19.84 19.36 0.62
N PRO A 287 20.41 20.36 -0.06
CA PRO A 287 20.56 21.72 0.51
C PRO A 287 19.25 22.42 0.89
N GLN A 288 18.15 22.10 0.22
CA GLN A 288 16.84 22.69 0.51
C GLN A 288 16.06 21.91 1.59
N GLY A 289 16.56 20.74 2.02
CA GLY A 289 15.86 19.87 2.95
C GLY A 289 14.46 19.51 2.45
N LEU A 290 13.50 19.36 3.38
CA LEU A 290 12.12 19.01 3.05
C LEU A 290 11.36 20.15 2.34
N ALA A 291 11.87 21.39 2.40
CA ALA A 291 11.20 22.57 1.83
C ALA A 291 10.88 22.39 0.33
N ALA A 292 11.76 21.73 -0.43
CA ALA A 292 11.56 21.47 -1.86
C ALA A 292 10.30 20.64 -2.16
N LEU A 293 9.80 19.90 -1.17
CA LEU A 293 8.65 19.00 -1.28
C LEU A 293 7.37 19.58 -0.66
N ILE A 294 7.46 20.58 0.22
CA ILE A 294 6.30 21.09 1.00
C ILE A 294 5.55 22.20 0.26
N HIS A 295 6.24 23.25 -0.16
CA HIS A 295 5.60 24.52 -0.55
C HIS A 295 4.61 24.37 -1.73
N GLY A 296 3.30 24.40 -1.44
CA GLY A 296 2.23 24.35 -2.44
C GLY A 296 2.11 23.02 -3.18
N LYS A 297 2.73 21.96 -2.68
CA LYS A 297 2.75 20.63 -3.30
C LYS A 297 2.03 19.63 -2.41
N TRP A 298 1.37 18.68 -3.06
CA TRP A 298 0.85 17.50 -2.38
C TRP A 298 2.01 16.63 -1.89
N MET A 299 1.93 16.24 -0.62
CA MET A 299 2.84 15.32 0.03
C MET A 299 2.04 14.25 0.73
N HIS A 300 2.49 13.00 0.61
CA HIS A 300 1.99 11.90 1.44
C HIS A 300 2.87 11.79 2.67
N LEU A 301 2.31 12.09 3.84
CA LEU A 301 2.96 11.90 5.13
C LEU A 301 2.39 10.67 5.81
N VAL A 302 3.27 9.83 6.34
CA VAL A 302 2.87 8.72 7.19
C VAL A 302 3.76 8.69 8.42
N PHE A 303 3.16 8.50 9.60
CA PHE A 303 3.88 8.26 10.84
C PHE A 303 3.39 6.95 11.45
N THR A 304 4.31 6.18 12.03
CA THR A 304 4.02 4.92 12.69
C THR A 304 4.74 4.82 14.03
N TYR A 305 4.17 4.09 14.98
CA TYR A 305 4.83 3.63 16.20
C TYR A 305 4.55 2.14 16.43
N THR A 306 5.60 1.39 16.75
CA THR A 306 5.52 -0.05 17.04
C THR A 306 5.94 -0.32 18.48
N ALA A 307 5.01 -0.77 19.32
CA ALA A 307 5.23 -1.06 20.74
C ALA A 307 6.33 -2.10 20.99
N SER A 308 6.30 -3.20 20.24
CA SER A 308 7.19 -4.35 20.47
C SER A 308 8.67 -4.04 20.24
N THR A 309 8.96 -3.04 19.40
CA THR A 309 10.31 -2.55 19.14
C THR A 309 10.54 -1.16 19.72
N ARG A 310 9.51 -0.50 20.25
CA ARG A 310 9.51 0.89 20.75
C ARG A 310 10.08 1.91 19.75
N VAL A 311 9.83 1.69 18.47
CA VAL A 311 10.32 2.51 17.36
C VAL A 311 9.21 3.39 16.80
N GLY A 312 9.47 4.69 16.71
CA GLY A 312 8.68 5.64 15.92
C GLY A 312 9.33 5.85 14.54
N ALA A 313 8.54 5.91 13.48
CA ALA A 313 9.01 6.13 12.12
C ALA A 313 8.14 7.15 11.36
N GLY A 314 8.76 7.90 10.47
CA GLY A 314 8.11 8.88 9.60
C GLY A 314 8.51 8.65 8.15
N TYR A 315 7.54 8.77 7.25
CA TYR A 315 7.69 8.52 5.82
C TYR A 315 7.17 9.73 5.04
N VAL A 316 7.82 9.99 3.90
CA VAL A 316 7.46 11.05 2.96
C VAL A 316 7.37 10.43 1.58
N ASN A 317 6.21 10.58 0.93
CA ASN A 317 5.99 10.12 -0.44
C ASN A 317 6.37 8.64 -0.66
N GLY A 318 5.89 7.77 0.23
CA GLY A 318 6.16 6.34 0.17
C GLY A 318 7.52 5.89 0.74
N GLU A 319 8.44 6.81 1.03
CA GLU A 319 9.81 6.49 1.42
C GLU A 319 10.11 6.82 2.89
N LEU A 320 10.88 5.97 3.57
CA LEU A 320 11.31 6.21 4.95
C LEU A 320 12.12 7.52 5.05
N ALA A 321 11.79 8.36 6.02
CA ALA A 321 12.38 9.68 6.21
C ALA A 321 12.99 9.89 7.60
N LYS A 322 12.43 9.26 8.65
CA LYS A 322 12.92 9.35 10.02
C LYS A 322 12.63 8.06 10.78
N THR A 323 13.53 7.68 11.69
CA THR A 323 13.21 6.77 12.79
C THR A 323 13.83 7.25 14.10
N PHE A 324 13.17 6.93 15.21
CA PHE A 324 13.75 6.94 16.54
C PHE A 324 13.44 5.63 17.26
N ASP A 325 14.22 5.31 18.29
CA ASP A 325 14.09 4.08 19.08
C ASP A 325 14.25 4.39 20.57
N PHE A 326 13.21 4.17 21.35
CA PHE A 326 13.22 4.42 22.80
C PHE A 326 14.29 3.60 23.53
N ASP A 327 14.77 2.49 22.99
CA ASP A 327 15.84 1.67 23.60
C ASP A 327 17.17 2.42 23.69
N ASN A 328 17.34 3.46 22.88
CA ASN A 328 18.55 4.29 22.85
C ASN A 328 18.44 5.52 23.77
N TRP A 329 17.43 5.61 24.63
CA TRP A 329 17.32 6.68 25.60
C TRP A 329 18.27 6.52 26.80
N PRO A 330 18.64 7.64 27.45
CA PRO A 330 19.24 7.58 28.77
C PRO A 330 18.29 6.96 29.79
N ASP A 331 18.85 6.45 30.89
CA ASP A 331 18.10 5.96 32.03
C ASP A 331 16.98 6.93 32.43
N GLY A 332 15.73 6.47 32.36
CA GLY A 332 14.55 7.28 32.63
C GLY A 332 13.25 6.60 32.17
N ALA A 333 12.11 7.27 32.42
CA ALA A 333 10.78 6.71 32.16
C ALA A 333 10.54 6.34 30.69
N LYS A 334 11.15 7.07 29.74
CA LYS A 334 11.00 6.80 28.30
C LYS A 334 11.50 5.42 27.86
N LEU A 335 12.39 4.77 28.61
CA LEU A 335 12.77 3.37 28.37
C LEU A 335 11.59 2.40 28.53
N ASN A 336 10.54 2.81 29.24
CA ASN A 336 9.32 2.01 29.45
C ASN A 336 8.21 2.34 28.45
N ALA A 337 8.48 3.15 27.42
CA ALA A 337 7.47 3.53 26.44
C ALA A 337 6.83 2.28 25.80
N ALA A 338 5.49 2.17 25.89
CA ALA A 338 4.77 0.98 25.44
C ALA A 338 3.78 1.24 24.29
N GLY A 339 3.12 2.40 24.30
CA GLY A 339 2.02 2.71 23.39
C GLY A 339 1.64 4.18 23.48
N MET A 340 0.90 4.67 22.49
CA MET A 340 0.35 6.02 22.57
C MET A 340 -0.71 6.10 23.66
N LYS A 341 -0.66 7.18 24.45
CA LYS A 341 -1.51 7.35 25.63
C LYS A 341 -1.97 8.79 25.82
N PHE A 342 -3.27 9.01 25.86
CA PHE A 342 -3.83 10.29 26.29
C PHE A 342 -3.47 10.57 27.76
N LYS A 343 -3.04 11.81 28.04
CA LYS A 343 -2.76 12.36 29.36
C LYS A 343 -3.92 13.26 29.81
N PRO A 344 -4.84 12.79 30.68
CA PRO A 344 -5.97 13.58 31.12
C PRO A 344 -5.54 14.83 31.90
N GLN A 345 -6.17 15.96 31.59
CA GLN A 345 -5.97 17.23 32.30
C GLN A 345 -7.24 18.08 32.18
N GLU A 346 -7.53 18.87 33.22
CA GLU A 346 -8.62 19.85 33.19
C GLU A 346 -8.39 20.89 32.08
N GLY A 347 -9.46 21.25 31.36
CA GLY A 347 -9.39 22.20 30.24
C GLY A 347 -8.77 21.64 28.97
N VAL A 348 -8.53 20.32 28.88
CA VAL A 348 -8.09 19.64 27.66
C VAL A 348 -9.26 18.88 27.06
N GLY A 349 -9.68 19.30 25.87
CA GLY A 349 -10.69 18.59 25.07
C GLY A 349 -10.13 17.31 24.45
N THR A 350 -11.04 16.41 24.07
CA THR A 350 -10.70 15.05 23.61
C THR A 350 -11.20 14.74 22.21
N LYS A 351 -11.63 15.75 21.44
CA LYS A 351 -11.99 15.55 20.04
C LYS A 351 -10.73 15.62 19.18
N LEU A 352 -10.73 14.88 18.07
CA LEU A 352 -9.73 15.07 17.02
C LEU A 352 -10.12 16.33 16.24
N ALA A 353 -9.18 17.23 16.02
CA ALA A 353 -9.36 18.44 15.23
C ALA A 353 -8.52 18.36 13.95
N PHE A 354 -9.14 18.63 12.80
CA PHE A 354 -8.44 18.98 11.57
C PHE A 354 -8.34 20.49 11.47
N GLY A 355 -7.16 20.97 11.07
CA GLY A 355 -6.84 22.38 10.97
C GLY A 355 -6.19 22.98 12.22
N PHE A 356 -6.22 22.24 13.32
CA PHE A 356 -5.78 22.61 14.67
C PHE A 356 -5.19 21.37 15.36
N ILE A 357 -4.48 21.54 16.47
CA ILE A 357 -3.90 20.43 17.26
C ILE A 357 -4.77 19.98 18.44
N ASN A 358 -5.85 20.72 18.73
CA ASN A 358 -6.83 20.44 19.77
C ASN A 358 -8.18 21.04 19.37
N ASP A 359 -9.24 20.53 19.97
CA ASP A 359 -10.60 21.01 19.70
C ASP A 359 -10.91 22.33 20.41
N MET A 360 -11.98 22.99 19.97
CA MET A 360 -12.42 24.33 20.41
C MET A 360 -12.78 24.40 21.90
N SER A 361 -13.01 23.26 22.56
CA SER A 361 -13.30 23.23 24.00
C SER A 361 -12.05 23.28 24.87
N SER A 362 -10.87 23.12 24.28
CA SER A 362 -9.60 23.13 25.00
C SER A 362 -9.22 24.55 25.40
N THR A 363 -8.99 24.78 26.70
CA THR A 363 -8.56 26.07 27.27
C THR A 363 -7.19 25.98 27.95
N ALA A 364 -6.57 24.80 27.96
CA ALA A 364 -5.31 24.55 28.65
C ALA A 364 -4.06 24.91 27.83
N PHE A 365 -4.21 25.23 26.55
CA PHE A 365 -3.10 25.49 25.63
C PHE A 365 -3.22 26.91 25.05
N GLU A 366 -2.21 27.74 25.29
CA GLU A 366 -2.11 29.07 24.64
C GLU A 366 -1.64 28.93 23.18
N TYR A 367 -0.87 27.89 22.88
CA TYR A 367 -0.48 27.53 21.52
C TYR A 367 -1.60 26.68 20.90
N GLY A 368 -2.04 27.02 19.69
CA GLY A 368 -3.16 26.32 19.05
C GLY A 368 -4.54 26.71 19.61
N ASP A 369 -4.64 27.81 20.35
CA ASP A 369 -5.90 28.39 20.81
C ASP A 369 -6.80 28.76 19.60
N TYR A 370 -8.03 28.23 19.61
CA TYR A 370 -9.01 28.46 18.56
C TYR A 370 -9.38 29.93 18.40
N GLU A 371 -9.50 30.67 19.50
CA GLU A 371 -9.90 32.07 19.48
C GLU A 371 -8.76 33.01 19.06
N ASN A 372 -7.53 32.47 18.93
CA ASN A 372 -6.36 33.25 18.56
C ASN A 372 -5.94 32.98 17.09
N PRO A 373 -6.32 33.86 16.13
CA PRO A 373 -6.01 33.68 14.71
C PRO A 373 -4.53 33.86 14.37
N ASP A 374 -3.73 34.39 15.29
CA ASP A 374 -2.28 34.55 15.12
C ASP A 374 -1.49 33.29 15.50
N THR A 375 -2.18 32.24 15.98
CA THR A 375 -1.55 30.95 16.24
C THR A 375 -1.45 30.13 14.95
N GLN A 376 -0.61 29.09 15.00
CA GLN A 376 -0.02 28.46 13.82
C GLN A 376 -0.96 27.45 13.14
N HIS A 377 -2.23 27.80 12.93
CA HIS A 377 -3.29 26.92 12.41
C HIS A 377 -3.09 26.52 10.96
N TYR A 378 -3.72 25.42 10.56
CA TYR A 378 -3.52 24.87 9.23
C TYR A 378 -4.04 25.78 8.13
N LYS A 379 -3.13 26.21 7.25
CA LYS A 379 -3.49 26.77 5.94
C LYS A 379 -3.05 25.83 4.83
N GLY A 380 -4.02 25.27 4.12
CA GLY A 380 -3.73 24.30 3.08
C GLY A 380 -4.90 23.39 2.75
N LEU A 381 -4.59 22.27 2.13
CA LEU A 381 -5.53 21.22 1.74
C LEU A 381 -5.21 19.92 2.48
N LEU A 382 -6.24 19.19 2.89
CA LEU A 382 -6.13 17.82 3.39
C LEU A 382 -6.99 16.88 2.56
N ASP A 383 -6.47 15.68 2.36
CA ASP A 383 -7.10 14.63 1.61
C ASP A 383 -6.69 13.26 2.19
N ASP A 384 -7.58 12.27 2.08
CA ASP A 384 -7.35 10.87 2.45
C ASP A 384 -6.59 10.65 3.77
N VAL A 385 -7.12 11.19 4.87
CA VAL A 385 -6.56 10.97 6.22
C VAL A 385 -7.02 9.62 6.74
N ARG A 386 -6.09 8.77 7.19
CA ARG A 386 -6.37 7.42 7.70
C ARG A 386 -5.64 7.20 9.02
N ILE A 387 -6.31 6.63 10.02
CA ILE A 387 -5.72 6.27 11.31
C ILE A 387 -5.88 4.77 11.54
N TYR A 388 -4.84 4.14 12.11
CA TYR A 388 -4.76 2.71 12.39
C TYR A 388 -4.28 2.47 13.82
N ASN A 389 -4.91 1.51 14.53
CA ASN A 389 -4.38 0.95 15.79
C ASN A 389 -3.46 -0.26 15.51
N LYS A 390 -2.67 -0.17 14.43
CA LYS A 390 -1.62 -1.11 14.04
C LYS A 390 -0.49 -0.34 13.36
N THR A 391 0.70 -0.94 13.33
CA THR A 391 1.79 -0.46 12.47
C THR A 391 1.53 -0.94 11.04
N ILE A 392 1.39 -0.01 10.08
CA ILE A 392 1.43 -0.34 8.66
C ILE A 392 2.89 -0.43 8.18
N THR A 393 3.17 -1.34 7.26
CA THR A 393 4.53 -1.68 6.82
C THR A 393 5.07 -0.68 5.81
N ALA A 394 6.40 -0.63 5.66
CA ALA A 394 7.05 0.23 4.66
C ALA A 394 6.58 -0.11 3.22
N GLN A 395 6.39 -1.40 2.91
CA GLN A 395 5.91 -1.84 1.60
C GLN A 395 4.45 -1.41 1.35
N GLU A 396 3.59 -1.54 2.36
CA GLU A 396 2.21 -1.03 2.30
C GLU A 396 2.17 0.49 2.05
N ILE A 397 3.02 1.25 2.74
CA ILE A 397 3.14 2.71 2.59
C ILE A 397 3.61 3.08 1.18
N GLU A 398 4.62 2.39 0.65
CA GLU A 398 5.16 2.62 -0.70
C GLU A 398 4.10 2.37 -1.77
N VAL A 399 3.36 1.26 -1.67
CA VAL A 399 2.32 0.91 -2.64
C VAL A 399 1.13 1.86 -2.54
N MET A 400 0.71 2.23 -1.33
CA MET A 400 -0.34 3.22 -1.11
C MET A 400 0.01 4.54 -1.82
N TYR A 401 1.21 5.08 -1.56
CA TYR A 401 1.70 6.27 -2.27
C TYR A 401 1.71 6.09 -3.79
N ASN A 402 2.28 5.00 -4.30
CA ASN A 402 2.42 4.79 -5.74
C ASN A 402 1.08 4.68 -6.47
N SER A 403 0.06 4.15 -5.81
CA SER A 403 -1.30 4.04 -6.37
C SER A 403 -2.09 5.36 -6.30
N GLU A 404 -1.71 6.28 -5.41
CA GLU A 404 -2.50 7.48 -5.08
C GLU A 404 -1.85 8.82 -5.49
N LYS A 405 -0.57 8.81 -5.91
CA LYS A 405 0.20 10.04 -6.15
C LYS A 405 -0.39 10.97 -7.24
N PRO A 406 -0.12 12.28 -7.16
CA PRO A 406 -0.61 13.29 -8.12
C PRO A 406 -0.18 13.03 -9.57
#